data_AF-F4XE94-F1
#
_entry.id   AF-F4XE94-F1
#
_cell.length_a   1.000
_cell.length_b   1.000
_cell.length_c   1.000
_cell.angle_alpha   90.00
_cell.angle_beta   90.00
_cell.angle_gamma   90.00
#
_symmetry.space_group_name_H-M   'P 1'
#
loop_
_entity.id
_entity.type
_entity.pdbx_description
1 polymer ?
#
loop_
_entity_poly.entity_id
_entity_poly.type
_entity_poly.pdbx_seq_one_letter_code
_entity_poly.pdbx_strand_id
1 'polypeptide(L)'
;MFKKNKKLVERVKSLLIVLLSCSAVYLAVRTQLPVALSGLLPSESRESGGQTTQESRTLAAQPLRMAVTIRGGEETLRYGVQYDQEAQDALFQQVYSLLVEALSSAGTPESVDQQAWRQALNTAPGVYFDWQDDLPFSVLNGWLSVNNEQLSGTLRRLVLTSQDGQAVIYYSAQNGTYFRAVCSMVDVNRLSEAVSGVKDNGAHFAFEQEEYSALAPDTLLLGENIAPKVYQAANPLEQESAQALVRQKLDFSADSSVSYITSDEQVIRNGNDTLRLASDGTVTFTAADDGAIRYPVAGSGVYWAVESCRQLATDTLGELGGQARIYLMSVEETGAESWQIEFGYLLNGVPVRLGEEGYAASFQVSGGRVNSFTLHFRSYTDSGTTSVVLPQLQAMAAMEAKGHEGEELLLLYLDSGAQQVSASWAAASQWKTGG
;
A
#
# COMPACT_ATOMS: atom_id res chain seq x y z
N MET A 1 -3.16 -73.93 -7.40
CA MET A 1 -2.47 -72.82 -6.72
C MET A 1 -2.47 -71.53 -7.58
N PHE A 2 -3.63 -71.08 -8.10
CA PHE A 2 -3.69 -69.97 -9.09
C PHE A 2 -4.75 -68.88 -8.80
N LYS A 3 -5.50 -68.94 -7.68
CA LYS A 3 -6.56 -67.96 -7.35
C LYS A 3 -6.13 -66.83 -6.40
N LYS A 4 -5.02 -66.96 -5.66
CA LYS A 4 -4.55 -65.93 -4.70
C LYS A 4 -3.86 -64.73 -5.37
N ASN A 5 -3.16 -64.94 -6.49
CA ASN A 5 -2.40 -63.86 -7.14
C ASN A 5 -3.28 -62.88 -7.93
N LYS A 6 -4.44 -63.31 -8.47
CA LYS A 6 -5.36 -62.39 -9.17
C LYS A 6 -5.99 -61.35 -8.26
N LYS A 7 -6.40 -61.74 -7.04
CA LYS A 7 -6.97 -60.79 -6.05
C LYS A 7 -5.95 -59.78 -5.52
N LEU A 8 -4.67 -60.17 -5.44
CA LEU A 8 -3.60 -59.26 -5.01
C LEU A 8 -3.28 -58.23 -6.12
N VAL A 9 -3.25 -58.68 -7.37
CA VAL A 9 -3.06 -57.80 -8.54
C VAL A 9 -4.22 -56.81 -8.69
N GLU A 10 -5.46 -57.23 -8.50
CA GLU A 10 -6.61 -56.32 -8.54
C GLU A 10 -6.58 -55.29 -7.42
N ARG A 11 -6.18 -55.67 -6.19
CA ARG A 11 -6.03 -54.72 -5.08
C ARG A 11 -4.93 -53.70 -5.33
N VAL A 12 -3.79 -54.11 -5.90
CA VAL A 12 -2.71 -53.19 -6.29
C VAL A 12 -3.19 -52.24 -7.39
N LYS A 13 -3.98 -52.74 -8.35
CA LYS A 13 -4.53 -51.92 -9.44
C LYS A 13 -5.51 -50.87 -8.91
N SER A 14 -6.40 -51.24 -7.99
CA SER A 14 -7.32 -50.29 -7.33
C SER A 14 -6.58 -49.26 -6.48
N LEU A 15 -5.53 -49.67 -5.76
CA LEU A 15 -4.69 -48.76 -4.99
C LEU A 15 -3.94 -47.77 -5.90
N LEU A 16 -3.40 -48.25 -7.03
CA LEU A 16 -2.77 -47.40 -8.04
C LEU A 16 -3.75 -46.41 -8.65
N ILE A 17 -4.99 -46.81 -8.94
CA ILE A 17 -6.01 -45.91 -9.47
C ILE A 17 -6.35 -44.83 -8.44
N VAL A 18 -6.57 -45.19 -7.18
CA VAL A 18 -6.85 -44.22 -6.11
C VAL A 18 -5.67 -43.26 -5.91
N LEU A 19 -4.44 -43.76 -5.97
CA LEU A 19 -3.23 -42.96 -5.81
C LEU A 19 -3.01 -42.05 -7.03
N LEU A 20 -3.32 -42.50 -8.24
CA LEU A 20 -3.28 -41.70 -9.46
C LEU A 20 -4.37 -40.60 -9.44
N SER A 21 -5.56 -40.92 -8.97
CA SER A 21 -6.65 -39.95 -8.78
C SER A 21 -6.30 -38.93 -7.70
N CYS A 22 -5.70 -39.35 -6.58
CA CYS A 22 -5.20 -38.42 -5.55
C CYS A 22 -4.07 -37.54 -6.08
N SER A 23 -3.15 -38.09 -6.89
CA SER A 23 -2.09 -37.30 -7.54
C SER A 23 -2.65 -36.33 -8.58
N ALA A 24 -3.70 -36.70 -9.32
CA ALA A 24 -4.36 -35.82 -10.27
C ALA A 24 -5.11 -34.67 -9.57
N VAL A 25 -5.78 -34.95 -8.44
CA VAL A 25 -6.41 -33.92 -7.60
C VAL A 25 -5.35 -33.04 -6.94
N TYR A 26 -4.26 -33.62 -6.43
CA TYR A 26 -3.14 -32.87 -5.87
C TYR A 26 -2.46 -31.97 -6.91
N LEU A 27 -2.27 -32.47 -8.15
CA LEU A 27 -1.78 -31.64 -9.25
C LEU A 27 -2.78 -30.54 -9.61
N ALA A 28 -4.08 -30.85 -9.69
CA ALA A 28 -5.12 -29.87 -10.02
C ALA A 28 -5.18 -28.73 -9.01
N VAL A 29 -5.04 -29.05 -7.71
CA VAL A 29 -4.94 -28.07 -6.61
C VAL A 29 -3.65 -27.24 -6.73
N ARG A 30 -2.54 -27.83 -7.18
CA ARG A 30 -1.27 -27.10 -7.39
C ARG A 30 -1.22 -26.30 -8.70
N THR A 31 -2.03 -26.63 -9.70
CA THR A 31 -2.11 -25.93 -10.99
C THR A 31 -3.11 -24.77 -11.00
N GLN A 32 -3.82 -24.54 -9.90
CA GLN A 32 -4.56 -23.29 -9.67
C GLN A 32 -3.68 -22.16 -9.12
N LEU A 33 -2.34 -22.32 -9.14
CA LEU A 33 -1.46 -21.16 -9.12
C LEU A 33 -1.54 -20.45 -10.48
N PRO A 34 -1.73 -19.12 -10.52
CA PRO A 34 -1.68 -18.37 -11.76
C PRO A 34 -0.34 -18.62 -12.45
N VAL A 35 -0.43 -19.01 -13.72
CA VAL A 35 0.73 -19.13 -14.62
C VAL A 35 1.42 -17.78 -14.65
N ALA A 36 2.60 -17.70 -14.04
CA ALA A 36 3.49 -16.57 -14.18
C ALA A 36 3.84 -16.40 -15.67
N LEU A 37 3.41 -15.30 -16.26
CA LEU A 37 3.76 -14.88 -17.62
C LEU A 37 5.21 -14.32 -17.67
N SER A 38 6.18 -15.04 -17.10
CA SER A 38 7.59 -14.59 -17.03
C SER A 38 8.47 -15.18 -18.15
N GLY A 39 7.89 -15.81 -19.17
CA GLY A 39 8.63 -16.66 -20.10
C GLY A 39 8.93 -16.11 -21.51
N LEU A 40 8.55 -14.89 -21.85
CA LEU A 40 8.58 -14.44 -23.26
C LEU A 40 9.06 -13.00 -23.45
N LEU A 41 10.26 -12.65 -22.95
CA LEU A 41 11.03 -11.53 -23.51
C LEU A 41 12.53 -11.85 -23.53
N PRO A 42 13.29 -11.38 -24.55
CA PRO A 42 14.65 -11.83 -24.81
C PRO A 42 15.63 -11.26 -23.79
N SER A 43 16.57 -12.11 -23.36
CA SER A 43 17.70 -11.74 -22.52
C SER A 43 18.72 -10.92 -23.32
N GLU A 44 18.80 -9.62 -23.06
CA GLU A 44 20.03 -8.85 -23.28
C GLU A 44 20.76 -8.63 -21.96
N SER A 45 22.08 -8.52 -22.07
CA SER A 45 23.03 -8.72 -20.97
C SER A 45 23.58 -7.39 -20.46
N ARG A 46 23.76 -7.33 -19.13
CA ARG A 46 24.59 -6.41 -18.33
C ARG A 46 24.15 -4.94 -18.24
N GLU A 47 23.76 -4.53 -17.04
CA GLU A 47 24.52 -3.58 -16.19
C GLU A 47 23.97 -3.54 -14.76
N SER A 48 24.87 -3.33 -13.80
CA SER A 48 24.60 -3.27 -12.36
C SER A 48 23.91 -1.95 -12.00
N GLY A 49 22.59 -1.98 -11.90
CA GLY A 49 21.74 -0.99 -11.28
C GLY A 49 20.41 -1.67 -10.99
N GLY A 50 19.90 -1.59 -9.76
CA GLY A 50 18.66 -2.27 -9.37
C GLY A 50 17.50 -1.82 -10.24
N GLN A 51 17.20 -2.57 -11.31
CA GLN A 51 16.03 -2.30 -12.14
C GLN A 51 14.79 -2.65 -11.32
N THR A 52 14.14 -1.63 -10.77
CA THR A 52 12.79 -1.79 -10.21
C THR A 52 11.87 -2.34 -11.29
N THR A 53 11.23 -3.47 -11.00
CA THR A 53 10.24 -4.05 -11.91
C THR A 53 9.02 -3.13 -11.98
N GLN A 54 8.33 -3.12 -13.13
CA GLN A 54 7.03 -2.46 -13.25
C GLN A 54 6.06 -2.94 -12.16
N GLU A 55 6.14 -4.21 -11.78
CA GLU A 55 5.35 -4.81 -10.69
C GLU A 55 5.54 -4.08 -9.36
N SER A 56 6.77 -3.71 -8.98
CA SER A 56 7.04 -2.97 -7.75
C SER A 56 6.40 -1.57 -7.76
N ARG A 57 6.41 -0.89 -8.91
CA ARG A 57 5.73 0.41 -9.06
C ARG A 57 4.21 0.26 -9.03
N THR A 58 3.66 -0.77 -9.67
CA THR A 58 2.22 -1.08 -9.60
C THR A 58 1.76 -1.32 -8.17
N LEU A 59 2.55 -2.02 -7.35
CA LEU A 59 2.26 -2.19 -5.91
C LEU A 59 2.29 -0.86 -5.16
N ALA A 60 3.21 0.05 -5.49
CA ALA A 60 3.28 1.38 -4.86
C ALA A 60 2.06 2.26 -5.18
N ALA A 61 1.44 2.07 -6.35
CA ALA A 61 0.23 2.80 -6.77
C ALA A 61 -1.06 2.26 -6.15
N GLN A 62 -1.02 1.14 -5.42
CA GLN A 62 -2.20 0.49 -4.88
C GLN A 62 -2.90 1.35 -3.81
N PRO A 63 -4.22 1.56 -3.90
CA PRO A 63 -4.97 2.29 -2.87
C PRO A 63 -5.04 1.48 -1.57
N LEU A 64 -5.16 2.14 -0.42
CA LEU A 64 -5.29 1.50 0.90
C LEU A 64 -6.72 1.04 1.19
N ARG A 65 -7.73 1.64 0.54
CA ARG A 65 -9.13 1.21 0.63
C ARG A 65 -9.76 1.25 -0.75
N MET A 66 -10.66 0.30 -0.97
CA MET A 66 -11.41 0.21 -2.22
C MET A 66 -12.86 -0.11 -1.94
N ALA A 67 -13.76 0.36 -2.79
CA ALA A 67 -15.14 -0.08 -2.77
C ALA A 67 -15.71 -0.17 -4.19
N VAL A 68 -16.67 -1.05 -4.38
CA VAL A 68 -17.39 -1.23 -5.63
C VAL A 68 -18.87 -0.99 -5.38
N THR A 69 -19.44 -0.04 -6.12
CA THR A 69 -20.88 0.24 -6.10
C THR A 69 -21.55 -0.55 -7.23
N ILE A 70 -22.47 -1.44 -6.87
CA ILE A 70 -23.22 -2.29 -7.80
C ILE A 70 -24.73 -2.05 -7.68
N ARG A 71 -25.47 -2.38 -8.75
CA ARG A 71 -26.93 -2.25 -8.77
C ARG A 71 -27.59 -3.46 -8.12
N GLY A 72 -28.36 -3.25 -7.05
CA GLY A 72 -29.11 -4.27 -6.32
C GLY A 72 -30.63 -4.08 -6.45
N GLY A 73 -31.15 -4.10 -7.67
CA GLY A 73 -32.56 -3.76 -7.92
C GLY A 73 -32.77 -2.25 -7.88
N GLU A 74 -33.60 -1.77 -6.94
CA GLU A 74 -33.86 -0.34 -6.73
C GLU A 74 -32.81 0.34 -5.82
N GLU A 75 -32.05 -0.44 -5.06
CA GLU A 75 -31.02 0.04 -4.14
C GLU A 75 -29.60 -0.16 -4.69
N THR A 76 -28.68 0.64 -4.19
CA THR A 76 -27.24 0.50 -4.45
C THR A 76 -26.63 -0.39 -3.38
N LEU A 77 -25.92 -1.43 -3.79
CA LEU A 77 -25.17 -2.30 -2.89
C LEU A 77 -23.68 -2.00 -3.02
N ARG A 78 -22.89 -2.35 -1.99
CA ARG A 78 -21.48 -1.98 -1.96
C ARG A 78 -20.61 -3.09 -1.37
N TYR A 79 -19.61 -3.45 -2.16
CA TYR A 79 -18.53 -4.31 -1.69
C TYR A 79 -17.34 -3.43 -1.31
N GLY A 80 -16.99 -3.40 -0.03
CA GLY A 80 -15.85 -2.64 0.49
C GLY A 80 -14.68 -3.55 0.87
N VAL A 81 -13.46 -3.10 0.62
CA VAL A 81 -12.22 -3.78 1.02
C VAL A 81 -11.30 -2.77 1.71
N GLN A 82 -10.98 -3.07 2.97
CA GLN A 82 -9.93 -2.43 3.75
C GLN A 82 -9.46 -3.42 4.82
N TYR A 83 -8.20 -3.30 5.25
CA TYR A 83 -7.61 -4.15 6.29
C TYR A 83 -7.50 -5.65 5.93
N ASP A 84 -7.54 -5.95 4.62
CA ASP A 84 -7.30 -7.27 4.04
C ASP A 84 -6.49 -7.11 2.74
N GLN A 85 -5.22 -7.50 2.80
CA GLN A 85 -4.30 -7.34 1.67
C GLN A 85 -4.63 -8.28 0.51
N GLU A 86 -5.10 -9.50 0.79
CA GLU A 86 -5.39 -10.47 -0.28
C GLU A 86 -6.62 -10.03 -1.07
N ALA A 87 -7.69 -9.62 -0.37
CA ALA A 87 -8.88 -9.08 -1.00
C ALA A 87 -8.59 -7.78 -1.78
N GLN A 88 -7.71 -6.94 -1.25
CA GLN A 88 -7.30 -5.69 -1.88
C GLN A 88 -6.46 -5.92 -3.13
N ASP A 89 -5.49 -6.83 -3.09
CA ASP A 89 -4.69 -7.24 -4.24
C ASP A 89 -5.60 -7.79 -5.35
N ALA A 90 -6.54 -8.67 -4.99
CA ALA A 90 -7.48 -9.26 -5.95
C ALA A 90 -8.37 -8.19 -6.62
N LEU A 91 -8.98 -7.29 -5.83
CA LEU A 91 -9.84 -6.25 -6.36
C LEU A 91 -9.05 -5.23 -7.20
N PHE A 92 -7.85 -4.83 -6.76
CA PHE A 92 -7.01 -3.91 -7.50
C PHE A 92 -6.59 -4.51 -8.84
N GLN A 93 -6.16 -5.78 -8.88
CA GLN A 93 -5.84 -6.48 -10.13
C GLN A 93 -7.02 -6.51 -11.11
N GLN A 94 -8.24 -6.73 -10.60
CA GLN A 94 -9.46 -6.76 -11.41
C GLN A 94 -9.76 -5.41 -12.07
N VAL A 95 -9.55 -4.29 -11.38
CA VAL A 95 -9.87 -2.94 -11.88
C VAL A 95 -8.67 -2.16 -12.42
N TYR A 96 -7.45 -2.71 -12.31
CA TYR A 96 -6.20 -2.02 -12.66
C TYR A 96 -6.22 -1.42 -14.07
N SER A 97 -6.62 -2.22 -15.07
CA SER A 97 -6.64 -1.75 -16.46
C SER A 97 -7.61 -0.58 -16.68
N LEU A 98 -8.76 -0.57 -15.98
CA LEU A 98 -9.73 0.51 -16.05
C LEU A 98 -9.21 1.78 -15.38
N LEU A 99 -8.52 1.66 -14.25
CA LEU A 99 -7.91 2.81 -13.59
C LEU A 99 -6.87 3.47 -14.50
N VAL A 100 -5.96 2.69 -15.10
CA VAL A 100 -4.94 3.19 -16.04
C VAL A 100 -5.59 3.89 -17.24
N GLU A 101 -6.61 3.27 -17.84
CA GLU A 101 -7.33 3.83 -18.98
C GLU A 101 -8.12 5.10 -18.64
N ALA A 102 -8.75 5.13 -17.46
CA ALA A 102 -9.46 6.30 -16.95
C ALA A 102 -8.50 7.47 -16.73
N LEU A 103 -7.38 7.24 -16.03
CA LEU A 103 -6.37 8.27 -15.78
C LEU A 103 -5.68 8.73 -17.07
N SER A 104 -5.45 7.83 -18.04
CA SER A 104 -4.84 8.19 -19.33
C SER A 104 -5.76 9.03 -20.23
N SER A 105 -7.07 8.88 -20.08
CA SER A 105 -8.06 9.49 -20.97
C SER A 105 -8.93 10.57 -20.32
N ALA A 106 -8.69 10.86 -19.04
CA ALA A 106 -9.34 11.93 -18.31
C ALA A 106 -9.02 13.28 -18.95
N GLY A 107 -10.07 14.03 -19.29
CA GLY A 107 -9.95 15.40 -19.79
C GLY A 107 -9.59 16.40 -18.69
N THR A 108 -9.74 17.69 -19.01
CA THR A 108 -9.53 18.78 -18.05
C THR A 108 -10.51 18.67 -16.89
N PRO A 109 -10.03 18.64 -15.63
CA PRO A 109 -10.91 18.60 -14.46
C PRO A 109 -11.74 19.86 -14.28
N GLU A 110 -13.00 19.69 -13.91
CA GLU A 110 -13.90 20.77 -13.50
C GLU A 110 -14.22 20.66 -12.01
N SER A 111 -14.34 21.81 -11.33
CA SER A 111 -14.71 21.86 -9.92
C SER A 111 -16.18 21.52 -9.75
N VAL A 112 -16.48 20.67 -8.77
CA VAL A 112 -17.85 20.25 -8.42
C VAL A 112 -18.09 20.41 -6.93
N ASP A 113 -19.35 20.38 -6.52
CA ASP A 113 -19.71 20.44 -5.11
C ASP A 113 -19.69 19.05 -4.44
N GLN A 114 -19.81 19.07 -3.11
CA GLN A 114 -19.85 17.83 -2.31
C GLN A 114 -21.07 16.96 -2.65
N GLN A 115 -22.18 17.56 -3.10
CA GLN A 115 -23.38 16.81 -3.44
C GLN A 115 -23.15 15.93 -4.69
N ALA A 116 -22.52 16.49 -5.73
CA ALA A 116 -22.13 15.74 -6.92
C ALA A 116 -21.15 14.61 -6.59
N TRP A 117 -20.18 14.86 -5.71
CA TRP A 117 -19.25 13.84 -5.19
C TRP A 117 -20.01 12.68 -4.51
N ARG A 118 -20.92 12.98 -3.57
CA ARG A 118 -21.70 11.95 -2.88
C ARG A 118 -22.61 11.18 -3.84
N GLN A 119 -23.19 11.86 -4.82
CA GLN A 119 -23.96 11.20 -5.87
C GLN A 119 -23.07 10.23 -6.67
N ALA A 120 -21.83 10.60 -6.99
CA ALA A 120 -20.88 9.73 -7.68
C ALA A 120 -20.54 8.47 -6.86
N LEU A 121 -20.33 8.61 -5.54
CA LEU A 121 -20.10 7.47 -4.62
C LEU A 121 -21.25 6.45 -4.62
N ASN A 122 -22.47 6.92 -4.89
CA ASN A 122 -23.69 6.12 -4.92
C ASN A 122 -24.14 5.74 -6.34
N THR A 123 -23.36 6.07 -7.37
CA THR A 123 -23.71 5.71 -8.74
C THR A 123 -23.15 4.34 -9.11
N ALA A 124 -24.03 3.45 -9.59
CA ALA A 124 -23.67 2.12 -10.08
C ALA A 124 -23.71 2.07 -11.62
N PRO A 125 -22.73 1.42 -12.28
CA PRO A 125 -21.52 0.82 -11.70
C PRO A 125 -20.49 1.88 -11.27
N GLY A 126 -19.77 1.63 -10.18
CA GLY A 126 -18.73 2.53 -9.68
C GLY A 126 -17.61 1.82 -8.94
N VAL A 127 -16.39 2.36 -9.00
CA VAL A 127 -15.22 1.88 -8.28
C VAL A 127 -14.57 3.05 -7.54
N TYR A 128 -14.39 2.91 -6.23
CA TYR A 128 -13.78 3.86 -5.32
C TYR A 128 -12.38 3.41 -4.92
N PHE A 129 -11.46 4.38 -4.84
CA PHE A 129 -10.06 4.23 -4.45
C PHE A 129 -9.75 5.30 -3.39
N ASP A 130 -9.07 4.93 -2.30
CA ASP A 130 -8.56 5.85 -1.27
C ASP A 130 -7.12 5.50 -0.92
N TRP A 131 -6.21 6.48 -1.06
CA TRP A 131 -4.80 6.37 -0.68
C TRP A 131 -4.52 6.87 0.74
N GLN A 132 -5.56 7.18 1.52
CA GLN A 132 -5.54 7.66 2.91
C GLN A 132 -4.98 9.08 3.11
N ASP A 133 -3.92 9.45 2.40
CA ASP A 133 -3.31 10.77 2.40
C ASP A 133 -3.19 11.32 0.96
N ASP A 134 -2.86 12.61 0.85
CA ASP A 134 -2.68 13.27 -0.43
C ASP A 134 -1.50 12.68 -1.21
N LEU A 135 -1.81 12.17 -2.40
CA LEU A 135 -0.88 11.64 -3.38
C LEU A 135 -0.76 12.61 -4.56
N PRO A 136 0.43 13.07 -4.96
CA PRO A 136 0.56 13.86 -6.17
C PRO A 136 0.18 13.06 -7.42
N PHE A 137 -0.62 13.62 -8.33
CA PHE A 137 -0.99 12.94 -9.58
C PHE A 137 0.22 12.52 -10.40
N SER A 138 1.27 13.34 -10.43
CA SER A 138 2.52 13.00 -11.13
C SER A 138 3.17 11.74 -10.57
N VAL A 139 3.04 11.47 -9.26
CA VAL A 139 3.56 10.26 -8.63
C VAL A 139 2.72 9.05 -9.04
N LEU A 140 1.39 9.14 -8.88
CA LEU A 140 0.46 8.07 -9.26
C LEU A 140 0.61 7.72 -10.75
N ASN A 141 0.60 8.74 -11.61
CA ASN A 141 0.75 8.58 -13.06
C ASN A 141 2.10 7.96 -13.42
N GLY A 142 3.20 8.40 -12.78
CA GLY A 142 4.51 7.83 -13.00
C GLY A 142 4.59 6.34 -12.66
N TRP A 143 4.03 5.93 -11.51
CA TRP A 143 3.99 4.51 -11.12
C TRP A 143 3.12 3.65 -12.04
N LEU A 144 1.98 4.19 -12.48
CA LEU A 144 1.08 3.52 -13.43
C LEU A 144 1.54 3.63 -14.89
N SER A 145 2.63 4.35 -15.16
CA SER A 145 3.12 4.67 -16.52
C SER A 145 2.05 5.34 -17.40
N VAL A 146 1.23 6.18 -16.76
CA VAL A 146 0.22 7.03 -17.40
C VAL A 146 0.86 8.36 -17.77
N ASN A 147 0.58 8.84 -18.97
CA ASN A 147 0.95 10.19 -19.38
C ASN A 147 -0.33 11.02 -19.56
N ASN A 148 -0.65 11.84 -18.57
CA ASN A 148 -1.77 12.78 -18.64
C ASN A 148 -1.42 14.10 -17.92
N GLU A 149 -1.24 15.15 -18.71
CA GLU A 149 -0.92 16.51 -18.24
C GLU A 149 -2.16 17.28 -17.74
N GLN A 150 -3.37 16.79 -18.00
CA GLN A 150 -4.61 17.43 -17.55
C GLN A 150 -4.83 17.25 -16.03
N LEU A 151 -4.35 16.13 -15.49
CA LEU A 151 -4.44 15.81 -14.08
C LEU A 151 -3.19 16.35 -13.36
N SER A 152 -3.40 17.35 -12.50
CA SER A 152 -2.34 18.02 -11.75
C SER A 152 -2.74 18.24 -10.29
N GLY A 153 -1.78 18.57 -9.44
CA GLY A 153 -1.99 18.70 -7.99
C GLY A 153 -2.00 17.34 -7.28
N THR A 154 -2.75 17.26 -6.18
CA THR A 154 -2.89 16.06 -5.35
C THR A 154 -4.29 15.46 -5.43
N LEU A 155 -4.38 14.17 -5.16
CA LEU A 155 -5.62 13.47 -4.87
C LEU A 155 -5.43 12.57 -3.66
N ARG A 156 -6.51 12.31 -2.94
CA ARG A 156 -6.59 11.28 -1.91
C ARG A 156 -7.60 10.20 -2.28
N ARG A 157 -8.78 10.61 -2.77
CA ARG A 157 -9.88 9.70 -3.11
C ARG A 157 -10.24 9.86 -4.58
N LEU A 158 -10.58 8.76 -5.24
CA LEU A 158 -11.03 8.74 -6.62
C LEU A 158 -12.21 7.78 -6.78
N VAL A 159 -13.18 8.18 -7.59
CA VAL A 159 -14.32 7.35 -8.00
C VAL A 159 -14.35 7.30 -9.52
N LEU A 160 -14.27 6.11 -10.10
CA LEU A 160 -14.58 5.87 -11.50
C LEU A 160 -16.02 5.37 -11.61
N THR A 161 -16.89 6.11 -12.29
CA THR A 161 -18.32 5.79 -12.42
C THR A 161 -18.85 6.14 -13.80
N SER A 162 -20.13 5.88 -14.05
CA SER A 162 -20.82 6.28 -15.27
C SER A 162 -21.77 7.45 -15.04
N GLN A 163 -21.79 8.41 -15.95
CA GLN A 163 -22.75 9.51 -15.96
C GLN A 163 -23.15 9.81 -17.41
N ASP A 164 -24.46 9.87 -17.67
CA ASP A 164 -25.01 10.14 -19.00
C ASP A 164 -24.45 9.22 -20.11
N GLY A 165 -24.16 7.97 -19.76
CA GLY A 165 -23.59 6.98 -20.68
C GLY A 165 -22.09 7.13 -20.95
N GLN A 166 -21.40 8.05 -20.26
CA GLN A 166 -19.95 8.24 -20.33
C GLN A 166 -19.27 7.80 -19.04
N ALA A 167 -18.05 7.29 -19.15
CA ALA A 167 -17.22 7.05 -17.97
C ALA A 167 -16.62 8.38 -17.49
N VAL A 168 -16.66 8.59 -16.18
CA VAL A 168 -16.18 9.81 -15.53
C VAL A 168 -15.43 9.45 -14.27
N ILE A 169 -14.36 10.20 -13.99
CA ILE A 169 -13.72 10.18 -12.68
C ILE A 169 -14.19 11.38 -11.86
N TYR A 170 -14.44 11.14 -10.58
CA TYR A 170 -14.48 12.18 -9.56
C TYR A 170 -13.29 11.96 -8.64
N TYR A 171 -12.69 13.03 -8.13
CA TYR A 171 -11.62 12.90 -7.14
C TYR A 171 -11.64 14.06 -6.14
N SER A 172 -11.06 13.80 -4.97
CA SER A 172 -10.90 14.80 -3.92
C SER A 172 -9.53 14.69 -3.25
N ALA A 173 -9.03 15.84 -2.80
CA ALA A 173 -7.86 15.95 -1.92
C ALA A 173 -8.31 16.15 -0.47
N GLN A 174 -7.38 16.05 0.48
CA GLN A 174 -7.65 16.16 1.92
C GLN A 174 -8.26 17.52 2.32
N ASN A 175 -8.03 18.57 1.54
CA ASN A 175 -8.62 19.90 1.74
C ASN A 175 -10.13 19.98 1.46
N GLY A 176 -10.76 18.90 0.99
CA GLY A 176 -12.21 18.85 0.73
C GLY A 176 -12.64 19.55 -0.55
N THR A 177 -11.74 19.75 -1.50
CA THR A 177 -12.08 20.15 -2.87
C THR A 177 -12.45 18.92 -3.72
N TYR A 178 -13.44 19.07 -4.58
CA TYR A 178 -13.95 17.98 -5.43
C TYR A 178 -13.84 18.38 -6.89
N PHE A 179 -13.39 17.43 -7.71
CA PHE A 179 -13.24 17.61 -9.14
C PHE A 179 -13.87 16.45 -9.91
N ARG A 180 -14.21 16.72 -11.16
CA ARG A 180 -14.74 15.76 -12.12
C ARG A 180 -13.99 15.85 -13.43
N ALA A 181 -13.73 14.72 -14.08
CA ALA A 181 -13.22 14.69 -15.45
C ALA A 181 -13.89 13.56 -16.25
N VAL A 182 -14.17 13.82 -17.53
CA VAL A 182 -14.69 12.80 -18.45
C VAL A 182 -13.54 11.94 -18.99
N CYS A 183 -13.72 10.62 -18.97
CA CYS A 183 -12.74 9.66 -19.48
C CYS A 183 -13.15 9.19 -20.87
N SER A 184 -12.49 9.74 -21.89
CA SER A 184 -12.90 9.55 -23.30
C SER A 184 -12.67 8.15 -23.87
N MET A 185 -11.80 7.34 -23.26
CA MET A 185 -11.45 6.01 -23.77
C MET A 185 -12.15 4.87 -23.01
N VAL A 186 -12.69 5.13 -21.81
CA VAL A 186 -13.28 4.08 -20.98
C VAL A 186 -14.71 3.79 -21.40
N ASP A 187 -14.97 2.54 -21.80
CA ASP A 187 -16.32 2.05 -22.06
C ASP A 187 -17.06 1.72 -20.76
N VAL A 188 -18.25 2.28 -20.57
CA VAL A 188 -19.14 2.00 -19.43
C VAL A 188 -19.52 0.53 -19.33
N ASN A 189 -19.60 -0.20 -20.46
CA ASN A 189 -19.84 -1.64 -20.44
C ASN A 189 -18.68 -2.39 -19.81
N ARG A 190 -17.43 -1.99 -20.09
CA ARG A 190 -16.25 -2.59 -19.44
C ARG A 190 -16.21 -2.29 -17.94
N LEU A 191 -16.61 -1.09 -17.54
CA LEU A 191 -16.79 -0.77 -16.12
C LEU A 191 -17.85 -1.68 -15.48
N SER A 192 -18.98 -1.90 -16.16
CA SER A 192 -20.04 -2.80 -15.70
C SER A 192 -19.57 -4.26 -15.59
N GLU A 193 -18.79 -4.74 -16.56
CA GLU A 193 -18.20 -6.08 -16.55
C GLU A 193 -17.19 -6.26 -15.42
N ALA A 194 -16.34 -5.25 -15.18
CA ALA A 194 -15.34 -5.30 -14.13
C ALA A 194 -15.93 -5.30 -12.72
N VAL A 195 -17.14 -4.78 -12.53
CA VAL A 195 -17.85 -4.88 -11.24
C VAL A 195 -18.83 -6.06 -11.20
N SER A 196 -19.00 -6.78 -12.30
CA SER A 196 -19.90 -7.92 -12.38
C SER A 196 -19.38 -9.09 -11.53
N GLY A 197 -20.29 -9.80 -10.86
CA GLY A 197 -19.93 -10.94 -10.01
C GLY A 197 -19.41 -10.56 -8.61
N VAL A 198 -19.08 -9.29 -8.38
CA VAL A 198 -18.82 -8.77 -7.03
C VAL A 198 -20.10 -8.87 -6.20
N LYS A 199 -19.97 -9.35 -4.96
CA LYS A 199 -21.09 -9.51 -4.04
C LYS A 199 -21.01 -8.49 -2.93
N ASP A 200 -22.17 -7.95 -2.59
CA ASP A 200 -22.32 -7.09 -1.42
C ASP A 200 -21.77 -7.74 -0.15
N ASN A 201 -21.03 -6.97 0.64
CA ASN A 201 -20.56 -7.35 1.97
C ASN A 201 -21.04 -6.37 3.06
N GLY A 202 -22.06 -5.56 2.75
CA GLY A 202 -22.65 -4.60 3.68
C GLY A 202 -21.77 -3.38 3.96
N ALA A 203 -20.73 -3.15 3.15
CA ALA A 203 -19.93 -1.94 3.27
C ALA A 203 -20.75 -0.70 2.94
N HIS A 204 -20.46 0.42 3.57
CA HIS A 204 -21.15 1.68 3.35
C HIS A 204 -20.27 2.85 3.80
N PHE A 205 -20.56 4.04 3.32
CA PHE A 205 -19.96 5.28 3.83
C PHE A 205 -20.76 5.80 5.02
N ALA A 206 -20.10 6.49 5.94
CA ALA A 206 -20.74 7.04 7.14
C ALA A 206 -21.93 7.96 6.80
N PHE A 207 -21.87 8.75 5.72
CA PHE A 207 -22.98 9.62 5.32
C PHE A 207 -24.25 8.87 4.92
N GLU A 208 -24.16 7.57 4.59
CA GLU A 208 -25.29 6.74 4.18
C GLU A 208 -26.16 6.31 5.39
N GLN A 209 -25.65 6.43 6.62
CA GLN A 209 -26.31 5.96 7.84
C GLN A 209 -26.22 6.98 8.98
N GLU A 210 -27.38 7.34 9.55
CA GLU A 210 -27.47 8.36 10.61
C GLU A 210 -26.69 8.00 11.88
N GLU A 211 -26.59 6.71 12.20
CA GLU A 211 -25.84 6.21 13.36
C GLU A 211 -24.33 6.48 13.29
N TYR A 212 -23.78 6.76 12.09
CA TYR A 212 -22.37 7.11 11.90
C TYR A 212 -22.13 8.61 11.68
N SER A 213 -23.11 9.46 11.99
CA SER A 213 -23.04 10.92 11.78
C SER A 213 -21.91 11.63 12.53
N ALA A 214 -21.33 11.02 13.56
CA ALA A 214 -20.17 11.55 14.28
C ALA A 214 -18.84 11.34 13.53
N LEU A 215 -18.80 10.51 12.48
CA LEU A 215 -17.60 10.30 11.66
C LEU A 215 -17.51 11.31 10.52
N ALA A 216 -16.31 11.45 9.96
CA ALA A 216 -16.15 12.11 8.67
C ALA A 216 -17.06 11.41 7.62
N PRO A 217 -17.84 12.17 6.82
CA PRO A 217 -18.90 11.61 5.96
C PRO A 217 -18.45 10.49 5.02
N ASP A 218 -17.24 10.63 4.47
CA ASP A 218 -16.69 9.70 3.47
C ASP A 218 -15.95 8.50 4.09
N THR A 219 -16.05 8.30 5.41
CA THR A 219 -15.44 7.13 6.09
C THR A 219 -16.07 5.85 5.58
N LEU A 220 -15.28 4.98 4.96
CA LEU A 220 -15.72 3.65 4.54
C LEU A 220 -15.79 2.72 5.76
N LEU A 221 -16.94 2.07 5.93
CA LEU A 221 -17.23 1.11 7.00
C LEU A 221 -17.52 -0.26 6.37
N LEU A 222 -17.07 -1.33 7.01
CA LEU A 222 -17.34 -2.71 6.56
C LEU A 222 -18.59 -3.28 7.23
N GLY A 223 -19.33 -4.16 6.54
CA GLY A 223 -20.51 -4.81 7.12
C GLY A 223 -20.19 -5.95 8.09
N GLU A 224 -18.94 -6.43 8.10
CA GLU A 224 -18.48 -7.54 8.93
C GLU A 224 -17.59 -7.07 10.09
N ASN A 225 -17.49 -7.91 11.14
CA ASN A 225 -16.57 -7.66 12.24
C ASN A 225 -15.13 -7.86 11.78
N ILE A 226 -14.29 -6.86 12.07
CA ILE A 226 -12.89 -6.88 11.72
C ILE A 226 -12.12 -7.66 12.80
N ALA A 227 -11.31 -8.62 12.38
CA ALA A 227 -10.48 -9.45 13.25
C ALA A 227 -8.99 -9.33 12.83
N PRO A 228 -8.32 -8.22 13.16
CA PRO A 228 -6.95 -7.99 12.72
C PRO A 228 -5.99 -9.00 13.35
N LYS A 229 -5.01 -9.42 12.57
CA LYS A 229 -3.94 -10.33 13.01
C LYS A 229 -3.13 -9.71 14.15
N VAL A 230 -2.43 -10.56 14.89
CA VAL A 230 -1.43 -10.12 15.86
C VAL A 230 -0.07 -10.50 15.31
N TYR A 231 0.88 -9.57 15.36
CA TYR A 231 2.22 -9.78 14.81
C TYR A 231 3.26 -9.82 15.92
N GLN A 232 4.21 -10.74 15.80
CA GLN A 232 5.49 -10.64 16.50
C GLN A 232 6.35 -9.61 15.78
N ALA A 233 6.99 -8.74 16.53
CA ALA A 233 7.78 -7.64 16.02
C ALA A 233 9.20 -7.68 16.64
N ALA A 234 10.21 -7.46 15.81
CA ALA A 234 11.62 -7.50 16.22
C ALA A 234 12.43 -6.42 15.51
N ASN A 235 13.56 -6.03 16.12
CA ASN A 235 14.57 -5.22 15.44
C ASN A 235 15.49 -6.15 14.62
N PRO A 236 15.44 -6.14 13.28
CA PRO A 236 16.30 -7.00 12.48
C PRO A 236 17.78 -6.63 12.60
N LEU A 237 18.11 -5.40 12.99
CA LEU A 237 19.49 -4.92 13.12
C LEU A 237 20.21 -5.44 14.37
N GLU A 238 19.55 -6.22 15.24
CA GLU A 238 20.24 -7.00 16.26
C GLU A 238 21.17 -8.06 15.64
N GLN A 239 20.96 -8.42 14.37
CA GLN A 239 21.78 -9.37 13.64
C GLN A 239 22.84 -8.66 12.78
N GLU A 240 24.11 -9.04 12.95
CA GLU A 240 25.23 -8.47 12.17
C GLU A 240 25.06 -8.66 10.66
N SER A 241 24.46 -9.77 10.23
CA SER A 241 24.17 -10.01 8.80
C SER A 241 23.18 -9.00 8.22
N ALA A 242 22.18 -8.58 9.00
CA ALA A 242 21.23 -7.55 8.58
C ALA A 242 21.90 -6.17 8.54
N GLN A 243 22.74 -5.84 9.54
CA GLN A 243 23.53 -4.60 9.52
C GLN A 243 24.46 -4.54 8.29
N ALA A 244 25.13 -5.65 7.98
CA ALA A 244 26.00 -5.75 6.80
C ALA A 244 25.23 -5.55 5.49
N LEU A 245 24.04 -6.13 5.37
CA LEU A 245 23.15 -5.93 4.23
C LEU A 245 22.74 -4.46 4.09
N VAL A 246 22.30 -3.82 5.18
CA VAL A 246 21.92 -2.39 5.15
C VAL A 246 23.09 -1.51 4.72
N ARG A 247 24.27 -1.74 5.29
CA ARG A 247 25.50 -1.04 4.90
C ARG A 247 25.81 -1.23 3.41
N GLN A 248 25.64 -2.44 2.88
CA GLN A 248 25.84 -2.72 1.46
C GLN A 248 24.82 -1.98 0.58
N LYS A 249 23.53 -2.04 0.93
CA LYS A 249 22.44 -1.41 0.17
C LYS A 249 22.53 0.11 0.15
N LEU A 250 23.04 0.69 1.24
CA LEU A 250 23.28 2.12 1.36
C LEU A 250 24.67 2.56 0.85
N ASP A 251 25.48 1.65 0.29
CA ASP A 251 26.83 1.94 -0.21
C ASP A 251 27.82 2.46 0.86
N PHE A 252 27.70 1.95 2.09
CA PHE A 252 28.63 2.15 3.21
C PHE A 252 29.41 0.86 3.49
N SER A 253 30.15 0.36 2.50
CA SER A 253 30.92 -0.88 2.62
C SER A 253 32.12 -0.75 3.57
N ALA A 254 32.51 -1.86 4.22
CA ALA A 254 33.62 -1.89 5.16
C ALA A 254 34.97 -1.50 4.54
N ASP A 255 35.16 -1.77 3.25
CA ASP A 255 36.42 -1.49 2.53
C ASP A 255 36.61 -0.01 2.19
N SER A 256 35.52 0.77 2.18
CA SER A 256 35.52 2.19 1.79
C SER A 256 35.16 3.13 2.93
N SER A 257 34.89 2.59 4.12
CA SER A 257 34.34 3.34 5.25
C SER A 257 35.17 3.16 6.51
N VAL A 258 35.21 4.21 7.34
CA VAL A 258 35.74 4.16 8.70
C VAL A 258 34.56 4.07 9.66
N SER A 259 34.53 3.05 10.52
CA SER A 259 33.49 2.90 11.53
C SER A 259 34.04 2.96 12.95
N TYR A 260 33.27 3.51 13.87
CA TYR A 260 33.53 3.47 15.30
C TYR A 260 32.20 3.38 16.06
N ILE A 261 32.26 2.81 17.26
CA ILE A 261 31.09 2.58 18.12
C ILE A 261 31.11 3.65 19.22
N THR A 262 29.96 4.28 19.45
CA THR A 262 29.70 5.13 20.61
C THR A 262 28.88 4.33 21.65
N SER A 263 28.29 4.97 22.68
CA SER A 263 27.51 4.23 23.68
C SER A 263 26.31 3.48 23.08
N ASP A 264 25.62 4.10 22.12
CA ASP A 264 24.29 3.63 21.67
C ASP A 264 24.16 3.49 20.14
N GLU A 265 25.18 3.91 19.39
CA GLU A 265 25.19 3.87 17.93
C GLU A 265 26.55 3.49 17.34
N GLN A 266 26.51 2.79 16.20
CA GLN A 266 27.65 2.63 15.30
C GLN A 266 27.66 3.78 14.29
N VAL A 267 28.73 4.57 14.29
CA VAL A 267 28.91 5.68 13.33
C VAL A 267 29.86 5.22 12.24
N ILE A 268 29.45 5.39 10.99
CA ILE A 268 30.17 4.98 9.80
C ILE A 268 30.35 6.20 8.91
N ARG A 269 31.61 6.49 8.56
CA ARG A 269 31.98 7.61 7.68
C ARG A 269 32.56 7.07 6.38
N ASN A 270 32.03 7.55 5.26
CA ASN A 270 32.53 7.24 3.93
C ASN A 270 32.77 8.56 3.21
N GLY A 271 34.04 8.94 3.07
CA GLY A 271 34.40 10.33 2.77
C GLY A 271 33.87 11.29 3.85
N ASN A 272 33.09 12.29 3.43
CA ASN A 272 32.49 13.25 4.34
C ASN A 272 31.08 12.86 4.81
N ASP A 273 30.44 11.88 4.16
CA ASP A 273 29.10 11.42 4.51
C ASP A 273 29.11 10.62 5.81
N THR A 274 27.99 10.69 6.55
CA THR A 274 27.84 9.98 7.82
C THR A 274 26.57 9.12 7.81
N LEU A 275 26.72 7.86 8.18
CA LEU A 275 25.65 6.92 8.47
C LEU A 275 25.75 6.52 9.94
N ARG A 276 24.63 6.50 10.66
CA ARG A 276 24.54 6.07 12.05
C ARG A 276 23.55 4.93 12.16
N LEU A 277 23.93 3.85 12.83
CA LEU A 277 23.07 2.72 13.15
C LEU A 277 22.90 2.71 14.66
N ALA A 278 21.72 3.11 15.13
CA ALA A 278 21.36 3.06 16.54
C ALA A 278 20.91 1.66 16.95
N SER A 279 21.11 1.34 18.22
CA SER A 279 20.77 0.03 18.80
C SER A 279 19.26 -0.28 18.82
N ASP A 280 18.40 0.73 18.73
CA ASP A 280 16.95 0.62 18.65
C ASP A 280 16.42 0.22 17.27
N GLY A 281 17.29 0.15 16.26
CA GLY A 281 16.92 -0.15 14.87
C GLY A 281 16.76 1.10 14.01
N THR A 282 17.07 2.29 14.52
CA THR A 282 17.05 3.53 13.76
C THR A 282 18.36 3.72 12.98
N VAL A 283 18.24 4.05 11.70
CA VAL A 283 19.37 4.36 10.83
C VAL A 283 19.22 5.77 10.28
N THR A 284 20.21 6.63 10.52
CA THR A 284 20.21 8.01 10.03
C THR A 284 21.36 8.25 9.08
N PHE A 285 21.09 8.92 7.97
CA PHE A 285 22.10 9.37 7.01
C PHE A 285 22.11 10.90 6.93
N THR A 286 23.31 11.46 6.80
CA THR A 286 23.53 12.86 6.51
C THR A 286 24.62 13.00 5.45
N ALA A 287 24.27 13.59 4.32
CA ALA A 287 25.19 13.95 3.27
C ALA A 287 26.10 15.10 3.72
N ALA A 288 27.34 15.11 3.23
CA ALA A 288 28.20 16.26 3.38
C ALA A 288 27.79 17.43 2.48
N ASP A 289 28.01 18.66 2.95
CA ASP A 289 27.77 19.88 2.17
C ASP A 289 28.69 19.97 0.93
N ASP A 290 29.90 19.44 1.02
CA ASP A 290 30.96 19.53 -0.01
C ASP A 290 31.35 18.17 -0.64
N GLY A 291 30.47 17.17 -0.56
CA GLY A 291 30.70 15.82 -1.05
C GLY A 291 30.18 15.52 -2.47
N ALA A 292 30.63 14.40 -3.03
CA ALA A 292 29.99 13.81 -4.21
C ALA A 292 28.52 13.44 -3.88
N ILE A 293 27.63 13.55 -4.88
CA ILE A 293 26.23 13.20 -4.71
C ILE A 293 26.10 11.68 -4.60
N ARG A 294 25.87 11.18 -3.39
CA ARG A 294 25.70 9.73 -3.14
C ARG A 294 24.38 9.18 -3.67
N TYR A 295 23.28 9.88 -3.40
CA TYR A 295 21.92 9.46 -3.78
C TYR A 295 21.29 10.49 -4.72
N PRO A 296 21.67 10.50 -6.01
CA PRO A 296 21.09 11.39 -7.00
C PRO A 296 19.63 11.01 -7.29
N VAL A 297 18.80 12.01 -7.52
CA VAL A 297 17.45 11.81 -8.07
C VAL A 297 17.57 11.63 -9.59
N ALA A 298 16.90 10.62 -10.13
CA ALA A 298 17.06 10.22 -11.54
C ALA A 298 16.51 11.23 -12.57
N GLY A 299 15.72 12.22 -12.15
CA GLY A 299 15.14 13.25 -13.01
C GLY A 299 14.56 14.41 -12.20
N SER A 300 13.82 15.32 -12.84
CA SER A 300 13.23 16.50 -12.20
C SER A 300 11.78 16.30 -11.75
N GLY A 301 11.39 17.00 -10.70
CA GLY A 301 10.03 16.98 -10.16
C GLY A 301 9.75 15.84 -9.17
N VAL A 302 8.58 15.95 -8.54
CA VAL A 302 8.22 15.15 -7.35
C VAL A 302 8.17 13.64 -7.62
N TYR A 303 7.80 13.20 -8.83
CA TYR A 303 7.79 11.77 -9.17
C TYR A 303 9.17 11.14 -9.01
N TRP A 304 10.21 11.75 -9.58
CA TRP A 304 11.56 11.19 -9.51
C TRP A 304 12.12 11.24 -8.09
N ALA A 305 11.82 12.29 -7.32
CA ALA A 305 12.18 12.37 -5.91
C ALA A 305 11.56 11.23 -5.10
N VAL A 306 10.25 11.02 -5.24
CA VAL A 306 9.52 9.94 -4.56
C VAL A 306 10.00 8.57 -5.02
N GLU A 307 10.20 8.33 -6.31
CA GLU A 307 10.64 7.04 -6.82
C GLU A 307 12.06 6.68 -6.34
N SER A 308 12.96 7.66 -6.26
CA SER A 308 14.32 7.45 -5.73
C SER A 308 14.28 7.08 -4.24
N CYS A 309 13.45 7.76 -3.45
CA CYS A 309 13.28 7.46 -2.02
C CYS A 309 12.58 6.11 -1.80
N ARG A 310 11.57 5.79 -2.62
CA ARG A 310 10.86 4.51 -2.57
C ARG A 310 11.81 3.35 -2.86
N GLN A 311 12.72 3.50 -3.82
CA GLN A 311 13.76 2.51 -4.12
C GLN A 311 14.65 2.25 -2.91
N LEU A 312 15.19 3.32 -2.31
CA LEU A 312 16.00 3.20 -1.09
C LEU A 312 15.23 2.52 0.05
N ALA A 313 13.97 2.92 0.29
CA ALA A 313 13.14 2.31 1.33
C ALA A 313 12.82 0.84 1.05
N THR A 314 12.54 0.48 -0.20
CA THR A 314 12.21 -0.90 -0.60
C THR A 314 13.44 -1.81 -0.50
N ASP A 315 14.60 -1.34 -0.98
CA ASP A 315 15.85 -2.09 -0.99
C ASP A 315 16.47 -2.24 0.41
N THR A 316 15.96 -1.51 1.40
CA THR A 316 16.38 -1.59 2.80
C THR A 316 15.27 -2.13 3.70
N LEU A 317 14.31 -1.29 4.08
CA LEU A 317 13.20 -1.64 4.97
C LEU A 317 12.33 -2.75 4.36
N GLY A 318 12.05 -2.71 3.06
CA GLY A 318 11.25 -3.73 2.38
C GLY A 318 11.88 -5.13 2.43
N GLU A 319 13.21 -5.23 2.39
CA GLU A 319 13.92 -6.52 2.44
C GLU A 319 13.96 -7.12 3.86
N LEU A 320 13.94 -6.27 4.90
CA LEU A 320 14.04 -6.68 6.31
C LEU A 320 12.73 -6.58 7.09
N GLY A 321 11.66 -6.06 6.48
CA GLY A 321 10.35 -5.77 7.09
C GLY A 321 9.51 -7.01 7.44
N GLY A 322 9.97 -8.20 7.08
CA GLY A 322 9.22 -9.44 7.27
C GLY A 322 7.97 -9.45 6.40
N GLN A 323 6.79 -9.47 7.01
CA GLN A 323 5.51 -9.44 6.30
C GLN A 323 4.95 -8.03 6.06
N ALA A 324 5.64 -6.97 6.53
CA ALA A 324 5.20 -5.61 6.27
C ALA A 324 5.49 -5.19 4.82
N ARG A 325 4.55 -4.47 4.21
CA ARG A 325 4.76 -3.77 2.94
C ARG A 325 5.09 -2.30 3.19
N ILE A 326 5.91 -1.71 2.33
CA ILE A 326 6.17 -0.26 2.35
C ILE A 326 5.14 0.45 1.47
N TYR A 327 4.61 1.56 1.95
CA TYR A 327 3.73 2.44 1.17
C TYR A 327 4.12 3.91 1.36
N LEU A 328 3.79 4.74 0.38
CA LEU A 328 3.99 6.18 0.49
C LEU A 328 2.92 6.77 1.42
N MET A 329 3.36 7.44 2.46
CA MET A 329 2.50 8.01 3.49
C MET A 329 2.31 9.52 3.32
N SER A 330 3.36 10.25 2.95
CA SER A 330 3.27 11.70 2.78
C SER A 330 4.32 12.23 1.78
N VAL A 331 3.97 13.33 1.12
CA VAL A 331 4.87 14.13 0.30
C VAL A 331 4.58 15.60 0.59
N GLU A 332 5.50 16.27 1.26
CA GLU A 332 5.39 17.69 1.59
C GLU A 332 6.43 18.50 0.84
N GLU A 333 5.99 19.51 0.08
CA GLU A 333 6.91 20.46 -0.57
C GLU A 333 7.44 21.46 0.47
N THR A 334 8.75 21.43 0.68
CA THR A 334 9.44 22.27 1.68
C THR A 334 10.13 23.49 1.05
N GLY A 335 10.13 23.57 -0.28
CA GLY A 335 10.69 24.64 -1.08
C GLY A 335 10.70 24.26 -2.56
N ALA A 336 11.14 25.18 -3.42
CA ALA A 336 11.24 24.90 -4.86
C ALA A 336 12.12 23.68 -5.11
N GLU A 337 11.56 22.66 -5.76
CA GLU A 337 12.19 21.35 -5.99
C GLU A 337 12.80 20.71 -4.74
N SER A 338 12.13 20.89 -3.60
CA SER A 338 12.55 20.36 -2.30
C SER A 338 11.36 19.71 -1.59
N TRP A 339 11.55 18.48 -1.11
CA TRP A 339 10.48 17.67 -0.55
C TRP A 339 10.92 16.93 0.71
N GLN A 340 10.00 16.84 1.65
CA GLN A 340 10.01 15.87 2.73
C GLN A 340 9.10 14.71 2.31
N ILE A 341 9.63 13.49 2.27
CA ILE A 341 8.94 12.31 1.74
C ILE A 341 8.96 11.20 2.78
N GLU A 342 7.81 10.68 3.15
CA GLU A 342 7.69 9.67 4.19
C GLU A 342 7.00 8.40 3.70
N PHE A 343 7.49 7.27 4.17
CA PHE A 343 6.93 5.95 3.91
C PHE A 343 6.57 5.26 5.22
N GLY A 344 5.49 4.48 5.22
CA GLY A 344 5.04 3.70 6.37
C GLY A 344 5.08 2.19 6.11
N TYR A 345 4.80 1.41 7.16
CA TYR A 345 4.56 -0.03 7.05
C TYR A 345 3.05 -0.32 6.96
N LEU A 346 2.67 -1.30 6.13
CA LEU A 346 1.35 -1.93 6.11
C LEU A 346 1.46 -3.38 6.55
N LEU A 347 0.62 -3.77 7.51
CA LEU A 347 0.43 -5.15 7.94
C LEU A 347 -0.98 -5.60 7.54
N ASN A 348 -1.06 -6.46 6.52
CA ASN A 348 -2.34 -6.90 5.94
C ASN A 348 -3.26 -5.73 5.55
N GLY A 349 -2.69 -4.67 4.94
CA GLY A 349 -3.44 -3.47 4.56
C GLY A 349 -3.79 -2.52 5.71
N VAL A 350 -3.30 -2.78 6.93
CA VAL A 350 -3.45 -1.90 8.10
C VAL A 350 -2.16 -1.11 8.32
N PRO A 351 -2.20 0.23 8.40
CA PRO A 351 -1.03 1.05 8.70
C PRO A 351 -0.42 0.76 10.08
N VAL A 352 0.91 0.84 10.16
CA VAL A 352 1.66 0.79 11.42
C VAL A 352 2.19 2.17 11.75
N ARG A 353 1.80 2.70 12.91
CA ARG A 353 2.41 3.90 13.47
C ARG A 353 3.60 3.49 14.32
N LEU A 354 4.78 4.01 13.97
CA LEU A 354 6.02 3.76 14.69
C LEU A 354 6.36 4.89 15.65
N GLY A 355 6.47 4.57 16.94
CA GLY A 355 6.83 5.54 17.97
C GLY A 355 6.01 6.84 17.89
N GLU A 356 6.65 7.95 18.23
CA GLU A 356 6.05 9.29 18.13
C GLU A 356 6.08 9.82 16.69
N GLU A 357 7.13 9.50 15.92
CA GLU A 357 7.38 9.99 14.55
C GLU A 357 6.35 9.48 13.54
N GLY A 358 5.84 8.27 13.72
CA GLY A 358 4.76 7.67 12.94
C GLY A 358 5.18 7.04 11.62
N TYR A 359 6.32 7.40 11.03
CA TYR A 359 6.82 6.85 9.77
C TYR A 359 7.79 5.67 9.94
N ALA A 360 7.96 4.89 8.87
CA ALA A 360 9.02 3.89 8.75
C ALA A 360 10.28 4.47 8.10
N ALA A 361 10.12 5.36 7.11
CA ALA A 361 11.21 6.09 6.49
C ALA A 361 10.83 7.55 6.26
N SER A 362 11.81 8.43 6.39
CA SER A 362 11.66 9.86 6.15
C SER A 362 12.89 10.38 5.40
N PHE A 363 12.67 11.07 4.29
CA PHE A 363 13.71 11.54 3.38
C PHE A 363 13.59 13.04 3.13
N GLN A 364 14.71 13.75 3.22
CA GLN A 364 14.81 15.13 2.77
C GLN A 364 15.51 15.20 1.41
N VAL A 365 14.75 15.65 0.40
CA VAL A 365 15.23 15.81 -0.97
C VAL A 365 15.34 17.29 -1.31
N SER A 366 16.46 17.71 -1.90
CA SER A 366 16.61 19.03 -2.51
C SER A 366 17.84 19.04 -3.42
N GLY A 367 17.87 19.95 -4.41
CA GLY A 367 19.02 20.07 -5.32
C GLY A 367 19.28 18.81 -6.15
N GLY A 368 18.23 18.06 -6.49
CA GLY A 368 18.33 16.83 -7.29
C GLY A 368 18.99 15.64 -6.57
N ARG A 369 19.00 15.62 -5.23
CA ARG A 369 19.56 14.53 -4.43
C ARG A 369 18.82 14.32 -3.11
N VAL A 370 18.99 13.15 -2.50
CA VAL A 370 18.63 12.90 -1.10
C VAL A 370 19.75 13.42 -0.19
N ASN A 371 19.45 14.38 0.68
CA ASN A 371 20.43 15.02 1.57
C ASN A 371 20.53 14.34 2.94
N SER A 372 19.40 13.85 3.45
CA SER A 372 19.33 13.11 4.70
C SER A 372 18.15 12.15 4.67
N PHE A 373 18.23 11.12 5.51
CA PHE A 373 17.09 10.27 5.80
C PHE A 373 17.17 9.63 7.17
N THR A 374 16.02 9.20 7.67
CA THR A 374 15.86 8.36 8.85
C THR A 374 15.06 7.12 8.45
N LEU A 375 15.53 5.93 8.83
CA LEU A 375 14.88 4.65 8.59
C LEU A 375 14.69 3.92 9.92
N HIS A 376 13.48 3.46 10.23
CA HIS A 376 13.17 2.65 11.40
C HIS A 376 12.96 1.19 11.00
N PHE A 377 13.93 0.35 11.32
CA PHE A 377 13.90 -1.07 10.98
C PHE A 377 13.04 -1.85 11.97
N ARG A 378 11.97 -2.46 11.47
CA ARG A 378 11.10 -3.37 12.21
C ARG A 378 10.71 -4.52 11.32
N SER A 379 10.76 -5.73 11.86
CA SER A 379 10.40 -6.96 11.15
C SER A 379 9.20 -7.61 11.80
N TYR A 380 8.19 -7.96 11.00
CA TYR A 380 6.92 -8.47 11.50
C TYR A 380 6.64 -9.88 10.99
N THR A 381 6.14 -10.74 11.88
CA THR A 381 5.72 -12.11 11.55
C THR A 381 4.34 -12.39 12.17
N ASP A 382 3.38 -12.84 11.37
CA ASP A 382 2.06 -13.28 11.84
C ASP A 382 2.21 -14.32 12.96
N SER A 383 1.63 -14.01 14.12
CA SER A 383 1.65 -14.90 15.29
C SER A 383 0.74 -16.12 15.14
N GLY A 384 -0.10 -16.16 14.10
CA GLY A 384 -1.16 -17.14 13.91
C GLY A 384 -2.40 -16.88 14.77
N THR A 385 -2.48 -15.72 15.43
CA THR A 385 -3.61 -15.30 16.26
C THR A 385 -4.17 -13.97 15.79
N THR A 386 -5.43 -13.70 16.13
CA THR A 386 -6.12 -12.43 15.86
C THR A 386 -6.44 -11.72 17.16
N SER A 387 -6.60 -10.40 17.07
CA SER A 387 -7.05 -9.55 18.18
C SER A 387 -8.53 -9.20 17.99
N VAL A 388 -9.21 -8.93 19.11
CA VAL A 388 -10.58 -8.44 19.11
C VAL A 388 -10.52 -6.92 19.20
N VAL A 389 -11.09 -6.26 18.20
CA VAL A 389 -11.30 -4.80 18.21
C VAL A 389 -12.78 -4.51 18.43
N LEU A 390 -13.08 -3.30 18.93
CA LEU A 390 -14.46 -2.87 19.11
C LEU A 390 -15.21 -2.90 17.76
N PRO A 391 -16.50 -3.24 17.73
CA PRO A 391 -17.35 -2.97 16.58
C PRO A 391 -17.26 -1.49 16.18
N GLN A 392 -17.33 -1.18 14.88
CA GLN A 392 -17.10 0.18 14.35
C GLN A 392 -18.00 1.24 15.02
N LEU A 393 -19.28 0.93 15.25
CA LEU A 393 -20.20 1.83 15.96
C LEU A 393 -19.75 2.15 17.39
N GLN A 394 -19.22 1.15 18.11
CA GLN A 394 -18.70 1.35 19.47
C GLN A 394 -17.37 2.11 19.45
N ALA A 395 -16.52 1.87 18.45
CA ALA A 395 -15.27 2.57 18.26
C ALA A 395 -15.50 4.06 17.96
N MET A 396 -16.45 4.38 17.09
CA MET A 396 -16.90 5.75 16.83
C MET A 396 -17.40 6.41 18.12
N ALA A 397 -18.30 5.77 18.88
CA ALA A 397 -18.80 6.35 20.13
C ALA A 397 -17.67 6.62 21.15
N ALA A 398 -16.64 5.76 21.18
CA ALA A 398 -15.46 5.98 22.02
C ALA A 398 -14.58 7.15 21.52
N MET A 399 -14.48 7.35 20.20
CA MET A 399 -13.81 8.51 19.60
C MET A 399 -14.54 9.81 19.89
N GLU A 400 -15.86 9.84 19.69
CA GLU A 400 -16.73 10.97 20.01
C GLU A 400 -16.60 11.38 21.48
N ALA A 401 -16.63 10.40 22.40
CA ALA A 401 -16.43 10.66 23.83
C ALA A 401 -15.05 11.25 24.18
N LYS A 402 -14.05 11.10 23.29
CA LYS A 402 -12.71 11.70 23.43
C LYS A 402 -12.58 13.04 22.68
N GLY A 403 -13.65 13.54 22.06
CA GLY A 403 -13.67 14.82 21.35
C GLY A 403 -13.23 14.73 19.88
N HIS A 404 -13.17 13.53 19.29
CA HIS A 404 -12.79 13.31 17.89
C HIS A 404 -14.02 13.20 16.97
N GLU A 405 -14.90 14.21 17.01
CA GLU A 405 -16.07 14.31 16.14
C GLU A 405 -15.68 14.80 14.74
N GLY A 406 -16.35 14.26 13.71
CA GLY A 406 -16.11 14.60 12.31
C GLY A 406 -14.81 14.04 11.73
N GLU A 407 -14.13 13.16 12.46
CA GLU A 407 -12.90 12.50 12.03
C GLU A 407 -13.16 11.11 11.44
N GLU A 408 -12.21 10.62 10.64
CA GLU A 408 -12.30 9.25 10.13
C GLU A 408 -11.89 8.24 11.20
N LEU A 409 -12.60 7.13 11.23
CA LEU A 409 -12.28 5.96 12.04
C LEU A 409 -11.25 5.10 11.30
N LEU A 410 -10.05 4.96 11.88
CA LEU A 410 -8.96 4.20 11.29
C LEU A 410 -8.51 3.06 12.18
N LEU A 411 -8.27 1.90 11.58
CA LEU A 411 -7.57 0.81 12.24
C LEU A 411 -6.06 0.96 11.99
N LEU A 412 -5.26 0.82 13.04
CA LEU A 412 -3.80 0.91 12.95
C LEU A 412 -3.11 0.03 13.98
N TYR A 413 -1.88 -0.39 13.70
CA TYR A 413 -0.97 -0.97 14.68
C TYR A 413 -0.14 0.13 15.33
N LEU A 414 -0.04 0.12 16.66
CA LEU A 414 0.89 0.96 17.41
C LEU A 414 2.14 0.11 17.72
N ASP A 415 3.28 0.47 17.16
CA ASP A 415 4.56 -0.16 17.49
C ASP A 415 5.48 0.85 18.19
N SER A 416 5.59 0.70 19.52
CA SER A 416 6.49 1.48 20.37
C SER A 416 7.78 0.72 20.73
N GLY A 417 8.22 -0.20 19.86
CA GLY A 417 9.36 -1.10 20.10
C GLY A 417 9.00 -2.38 20.85
N ALA A 418 7.71 -2.73 20.95
CA ALA A 418 7.25 -3.92 21.64
C ALA A 418 7.61 -5.21 20.87
N GLN A 419 7.63 -6.37 21.54
CA GLN A 419 7.86 -7.66 20.87
C GLN A 419 6.63 -8.18 20.13
N GLN A 420 5.46 -7.60 20.41
CA GLN A 420 4.19 -7.99 19.82
C GLN A 420 3.35 -6.74 19.59
N VAL A 421 2.67 -6.68 18.45
CA VAL A 421 1.79 -5.56 18.08
C VAL A 421 0.40 -6.06 17.75
N SER A 422 -0.61 -5.33 18.22
CA SER A 422 -2.03 -5.57 17.97
C SER A 422 -2.68 -4.29 17.45
N ALA A 423 -3.65 -4.45 16.55
CA ALA A 423 -4.33 -3.30 15.98
C ALA A 423 -5.35 -2.71 16.95
N SER A 424 -5.59 -1.41 16.81
CA SER A 424 -6.60 -0.67 17.57
C SER A 424 -7.23 0.42 16.70
N TRP A 425 -8.42 0.85 17.08
CA TRP A 425 -9.09 1.99 16.46
C TRP A 425 -8.50 3.30 16.95
N ALA A 426 -8.36 4.26 16.05
CA ALA A 426 -8.00 5.64 16.37
C ALA A 426 -8.69 6.63 15.42
N ALA A 427 -8.69 7.89 15.85
CA ALA A 427 -9.07 9.01 15.00
C ALA A 427 -7.97 9.34 13.99
N ALA A 428 -8.33 9.89 12.83
CA ALA A 428 -7.37 10.29 11.82
C ALA A 428 -6.33 11.32 12.29
N SER A 429 -6.67 12.26 13.18
CA SER A 429 -5.69 13.20 13.74
C SER A 429 -4.62 12.49 14.60
N GLN A 430 -5.01 11.41 15.28
CA GLN A 430 -4.12 10.58 16.09
C GLN A 430 -3.24 9.65 15.26
N TRP A 431 -3.45 9.59 13.94
CA TRP A 431 -2.55 8.89 13.01
C TRP A 431 -1.22 9.65 12.83
N LYS A 432 -1.25 10.99 12.81
CA LYS A 432 -0.06 11.83 12.60
C LYS A 432 0.47 12.51 13.86
N THR A 433 -0.40 12.87 14.80
CA THR A 433 0.02 13.51 16.06
C THR A 433 0.12 12.46 17.17
N GLY A 434 1.22 12.43 17.92
CA GLY A 434 1.34 11.54 19.09
C GLY A 434 0.19 11.84 20.03
N GLY A 435 -0.58 10.80 20.39
CA GLY A 435 -1.81 10.93 21.19
C GLY A 435 -1.57 11.40 22.62
#